data_AF-A0A514XP85-F1
#
_entry.id   AF-A0A514XP85-F1
#
_cell.length_a   1.000
_cell.length_b   1.000
_cell.length_c   1.000
_cell.angle_alpha   90.00
_cell.angle_beta   90.00
_cell.angle_gamma   90.00
#
_symmetry.space_group_name_H-M   'P 1'
#
loop_
_entity.id
_entity.type
_entity.pdbx_description
1 polymer ?
#
loop_
_entity_poly.entity_id
_entity_poly.type
_entity_poly.pdbx_seq_one_letter_code
_entity_poly.pdbx_strand_id
1 'polypeptide(L)'
;MGMLDRYKKKGGFFQLLQLLETSPTTKREQFLTLIAGENPVWEEALRKRILTITRVYSWEGQYLVEIFSRVQPMTLAYALHGNPQEQIDNLLSCLPPISKRKITDLMAEASPTPAEKGTSISKMLTEVRGFVGQGIIRLEKVDPELHIPENIEEILNTTAFNVNHAPLTDANVAKKDVKPNIVGDSDAAPATPASQEADFLRRKVNQLSSEVNALKHENTVLKDKLAQIKKIA
;
A
#
# COMPACT_ATOMS: atom_id res chain seq x y z
N MET A 1 -8.53 18.42 -14.73
CA MET A 1 -7.97 17.11 -14.38
C MET A 1 -6.78 17.35 -13.48
N GLY A 2 -6.87 16.87 -12.24
CA GLY A 2 -5.77 16.91 -11.28
C GLY A 2 -4.63 15.98 -11.72
N MET A 3 -3.47 16.11 -11.08
CA MET A 3 -2.31 15.25 -11.37
C MET A 3 -2.64 13.79 -11.04
N LEU A 4 -3.40 13.57 -9.96
CA LEU A 4 -3.77 12.25 -9.45
C LEU A 4 -4.70 11.48 -10.40
N ASP A 5 -5.48 12.18 -11.24
CA ASP A 5 -6.47 11.54 -12.13
C ASP A 5 -5.83 10.53 -13.09
N ARG A 6 -4.55 10.73 -13.46
CA ARG A 6 -3.79 9.81 -14.33
C ARG A 6 -3.50 8.46 -13.67
N TYR A 7 -3.50 8.42 -12.34
CA TYR A 7 -3.11 7.27 -11.52
C TYR A 7 -4.29 6.54 -10.87
N LYS A 8 -5.52 7.06 -11.01
CA LYS A 8 -6.75 6.42 -10.46
C LYS A 8 -7.21 5.16 -11.21
N LYS A 9 -6.47 4.75 -12.25
CA LYS A 9 -6.71 3.52 -13.03
C LYS A 9 -5.93 2.35 -12.43
N LYS A 10 -6.33 1.11 -12.78
CA LYS A 10 -5.64 -0.12 -12.34
C LYS A 10 -4.13 -0.05 -12.59
N GLY A 11 -3.35 -0.31 -11.53
CA GLY A 11 -1.88 -0.28 -11.56
C GLY A 11 -1.28 1.13 -11.51
N GLY A 12 -2.11 2.17 -11.51
CA GLY A 12 -1.66 3.56 -11.40
C GLY A 12 -1.10 3.88 -10.01
N PHE A 13 -1.59 3.23 -8.95
CA PHE A 13 -1.01 3.37 -7.62
C PHE A 13 0.44 2.89 -7.59
N PHE A 14 0.72 1.72 -8.17
CA PHE A 14 2.08 1.18 -8.27
C PHE A 14 3.00 2.10 -9.11
N GLN A 15 2.50 2.61 -10.25
CA GLN A 15 3.25 3.56 -11.07
C GLN A 15 3.61 4.83 -10.31
N LEU A 16 2.67 5.37 -9.53
CA LEU A 16 2.89 6.55 -8.71
C LEU A 16 3.89 6.27 -7.59
N LEU A 17 3.79 5.10 -6.96
CA LEU A 17 4.72 4.67 -5.93
C LEU A 17 6.15 4.58 -6.48
N GLN A 18 6.34 3.94 -7.63
CA GLN A 18 7.64 3.82 -8.28
C GLN A 18 8.22 5.19 -8.65
N LEU A 19 7.39 6.12 -9.11
CA LEU A 19 7.80 7.50 -9.38
C LEU A 19 8.28 8.19 -8.09
N LEU A 20 7.56 8.02 -6.98
CA LEU A 20 7.91 8.60 -5.69
C LEU A 20 9.21 8.00 -5.12
N GLU A 21 9.39 6.69 -5.23
CA GLU A 21 10.56 5.95 -4.73
C GLU A 21 11.85 6.29 -5.48
N THR A 22 11.74 6.60 -6.78
CA THR A 22 12.86 6.97 -7.65
C THR A 22 13.12 8.48 -7.72
N SER A 23 12.25 9.30 -7.10
CA SER A 23 12.42 10.75 -7.07
C SER A 23 13.32 11.21 -5.93
N PRO A 24 14.09 12.30 -6.11
CA PRO A 24 14.81 12.94 -5.01
C PRO A 24 13.86 13.34 -3.87
N THR A 25 14.33 13.30 -2.62
CA THR A 25 13.50 13.56 -1.43
C THR A 25 12.69 14.84 -1.52
N THR A 26 13.30 15.96 -1.94
CA THR A 26 12.60 17.25 -2.07
C THR A 26 11.44 17.20 -3.07
N LYS A 27 11.67 16.59 -4.23
CA LYS A 27 10.64 16.43 -5.27
C LYS A 27 9.55 15.45 -4.84
N ARG A 28 9.91 14.37 -4.14
CA ARG A 28 8.97 13.41 -3.57
C ARG A 28 8.03 14.07 -2.57
N GLU A 29 8.55 14.86 -1.63
CA GLU A 29 7.71 15.57 -0.66
C GLU A 29 6.82 16.60 -1.35
N GLN A 30 7.31 17.31 -2.37
CA GLN A 30 6.47 18.21 -3.17
C GLN A 30 5.31 17.46 -3.84
N PHE A 31 5.57 16.29 -4.44
CA PHE A 31 4.51 15.46 -5.01
C PHE A 31 3.51 14.99 -3.97
N LEU A 32 3.97 14.54 -2.80
CA LEU A 32 3.08 14.12 -1.72
C LEU A 32 2.21 15.29 -1.23
N THR A 33 2.76 16.47 -1.04
CA THR A 33 1.98 17.67 -0.67
C THR A 33 0.91 18.02 -1.72
N LEU A 34 1.24 17.91 -3.01
CA LEU A 34 0.26 18.12 -4.09
C LEU A 34 -0.84 17.05 -4.04
N ILE A 35 -0.49 15.79 -3.84
CA ILE A 35 -1.45 14.69 -3.72
C ILE A 35 -2.32 14.87 -2.47
N ALA A 36 -1.76 15.31 -1.34
CA ALA A 36 -2.53 15.60 -0.12
C ALA A 36 -3.58 16.68 -0.36
N GLY A 37 -3.24 17.72 -1.13
CA GLY A 37 -4.19 18.77 -1.53
C GLY A 37 -5.32 18.28 -2.44
N GLU A 38 -5.05 17.27 -3.28
CA GLU A 38 -6.08 16.67 -4.16
C GLU A 38 -6.89 15.57 -3.44
N ASN A 39 -6.24 14.71 -2.67
CA ASN A 39 -6.82 13.56 -1.97
C ASN A 39 -5.91 13.08 -0.82
N PRO A 40 -6.22 13.43 0.44
CA PRO A 40 -5.39 13.06 1.60
C PRO A 40 -5.35 11.55 1.86
N VAL A 41 -6.41 10.80 1.51
CA VAL A 41 -6.47 9.34 1.70
C VAL A 41 -5.47 8.63 0.78
N TRP A 42 -5.33 9.11 -0.46
CA TRP A 42 -4.31 8.62 -1.38
C TRP A 42 -2.90 8.93 -0.88
N GLU A 43 -2.67 10.14 -0.37
CA GLU A 43 -1.37 10.53 0.16
C GLU A 43 -0.94 9.64 1.34
N GLU A 44 -1.84 9.42 2.30
CA GLU A 44 -1.58 8.58 3.47
C GLU A 44 -1.26 7.15 3.05
N ALA A 45 -2.02 6.60 2.09
CA ALA A 45 -1.81 5.26 1.57
C ALA A 45 -0.46 5.11 0.87
N LEU A 46 -0.02 6.14 0.12
CA LEU A 46 1.29 6.19 -0.52
C LEU A 46 2.40 6.27 0.51
N ARG A 47 2.31 7.17 1.50
CA ARG A 47 3.34 7.29 2.56
C ARG A 47 3.60 5.98 3.28
N LYS A 48 2.54 5.25 3.63
CA LYS A 48 2.63 3.93 4.26
C LYS A 48 3.38 2.90 3.41
N ARG A 49 3.25 2.99 2.08
CA ARG A 49 3.71 1.99 1.11
C ARG A 49 5.00 2.34 0.38
N ILE A 50 5.53 3.56 0.53
CA ILE A 50 6.79 3.96 -0.08
C ILE A 50 7.93 3.10 0.50
N LEU A 51 8.64 2.42 -0.40
CA LEU A 51 9.86 1.71 -0.08
C LEU A 51 11.03 2.69 -0.01
N THR A 52 11.76 2.66 1.09
CA THR A 52 13.01 3.40 1.25
C THR A 52 14.16 2.43 1.43
N ILE A 53 15.37 2.89 1.12
CA ILE A 53 16.56 2.06 1.30
C ILE A 53 16.79 1.70 2.77
N THR A 54 16.48 2.61 3.69
CA THR A 54 16.55 2.37 5.13
C THR A 54 15.60 1.27 5.58
N ARG A 55 14.40 1.22 4.99
CA ARG A 55 13.41 0.18 5.25
C ARG A 55 13.87 -1.17 4.72
N VAL A 56 14.43 -1.21 3.50
CA VAL A 56 15.06 -2.43 2.96
C VAL A 56 16.17 -2.93 3.89
N TYR A 57 17.05 -2.06 4.37
CA TYR A 57 18.15 -2.42 5.28
C TYR A 57 17.70 -2.94 6.65
N SER A 58 16.45 -2.67 7.05
CA SER A 58 15.87 -3.20 8.29
C SER A 58 15.31 -4.62 8.15
N TRP A 59 15.24 -5.16 6.94
CA TRP A 59 14.74 -6.52 6.73
C TRP A 59 15.72 -7.58 7.23
N GLU A 60 15.20 -8.76 7.54
CA GLU A 60 16.01 -9.87 8.01
C GLU A 60 17.03 -10.33 6.96
N GLY A 61 18.16 -10.87 7.43
CA GLY A 61 19.28 -11.30 6.59
C GLY A 61 18.89 -12.27 5.46
N GLN A 62 17.88 -13.11 5.66
CA GLN A 62 17.37 -14.03 4.63
C GLN A 62 16.75 -13.31 3.42
N TYR A 63 16.16 -12.12 3.61
CA TYR A 63 15.64 -11.31 2.51
C TYR A 63 16.73 -10.43 1.91
N LEU A 64 17.65 -9.93 2.75
CA LEU A 64 18.80 -9.16 2.29
C LEU A 64 19.71 -9.98 1.37
N VAL A 65 19.97 -11.26 1.67
CA VAL A 65 20.80 -12.11 0.82
C VAL A 65 20.17 -12.32 -0.57
N GLU A 66 18.84 -12.47 -0.65
CA GLU A 66 18.12 -12.62 -1.92
C GLU A 66 18.22 -11.36 -2.80
N ILE A 67 18.29 -10.18 -2.17
CA ILE A 67 18.45 -8.90 -2.86
C ILE A 67 19.92 -8.70 -3.24
N PHE A 68 20.82 -8.73 -2.26
CA PHE A 68 22.24 -8.38 -2.42
C PHE A 68 22.99 -9.34 -3.33
N SER A 69 22.56 -10.61 -3.41
CA SER A 69 23.17 -11.58 -4.33
C SER A 69 22.77 -11.39 -5.80
N ARG A 70 21.68 -10.65 -6.07
CA ARG A 70 21.17 -10.38 -7.43
C ARG A 70 21.47 -8.97 -7.92
N VAL A 71 21.66 -8.01 -7.01
CA VAL A 71 22.02 -6.64 -7.37
C VAL A 71 23.46 -6.58 -7.88
N GLN A 72 23.70 -5.74 -8.89
CA GLN A 72 25.04 -5.51 -9.42
C GLN A 72 25.99 -5.03 -8.30
N PRO A 73 27.19 -5.63 -8.14
CA PRO A 73 28.11 -5.30 -7.06
C PRO A 73 28.44 -3.82 -6.90
N MET A 74 28.67 -3.11 -8.01
CA MET A 74 28.96 -1.67 -7.99
C MET A 74 27.78 -0.84 -7.47
N THR A 75 26.55 -1.22 -7.85
CA THR A 75 25.33 -0.54 -7.39
C THR A 75 25.17 -0.70 -5.88
N LEU A 76 25.40 -1.91 -5.36
CA LEU A 76 25.36 -2.17 -3.93
C LEU A 76 26.48 -1.41 -3.18
N ALA A 77 27.71 -1.43 -3.68
CA ALA A 77 28.83 -0.68 -3.11
C ALA A 77 28.52 0.82 -2.98
N TYR A 78 28.01 1.43 -4.06
CA TYR A 78 27.68 2.86 -4.07
C TYR A 78 26.51 3.20 -3.14
N ALA A 79 25.50 2.33 -3.05
CA ALA A 79 24.36 2.52 -2.15
C ALA A 79 24.74 2.40 -0.66
N LEU A 80 25.74 1.56 -0.34
CA LEU A 80 26.27 1.38 1.02
C LEU A 80 27.31 2.45 1.40
N HIS A 81 27.94 3.10 0.42
CA HIS A 81 29.01 4.07 0.65
C HIS A 81 28.58 5.22 1.58
N GLY A 82 29.38 5.49 2.63
CA GLY A 82 29.12 6.53 3.62
C GLY A 82 28.13 6.16 4.74
N ASN A 83 27.64 4.92 4.78
CA ASN A 83 26.96 4.41 5.98
C ASN A 83 27.99 4.05 7.08
N PRO A 84 27.59 4.01 8.36
CA PRO A 84 28.47 3.55 9.44
C PRO A 84 29.02 2.14 9.17
N GLN A 85 30.30 1.93 9.49
CA GLN A 85 30.98 0.66 9.22
C GLN A 85 30.28 -0.54 9.88
N GLU A 86 29.82 -0.38 11.13
CA GLU A 86 29.05 -1.42 11.84
C GLU A 86 27.78 -1.81 11.08
N GLN A 87 27.07 -0.82 10.51
CA GLN A 87 25.88 -1.08 9.71
C GLN A 87 26.23 -1.84 8.42
N ILE A 88 27.32 -1.45 7.75
CA ILE A 88 27.81 -2.13 6.54
C ILE A 88 28.16 -3.59 6.87
N ASP A 89 28.88 -3.82 7.96
CA ASP A 89 29.28 -5.17 8.37
C ASP A 89 28.09 -6.07 8.67
N ASN A 90 27.08 -5.54 9.36
CA ASN A 90 25.84 -6.24 9.62
C ASN A 90 25.07 -6.55 8.33
N LEU A 91 24.93 -5.59 7.42
CA LEU A 91 24.25 -5.78 6.14
C LEU A 91 24.96 -6.81 5.25
N LEU A 92 26.29 -6.78 5.20
CA LEU A 92 27.08 -7.70 4.38
C LEU A 92 27.31 -9.07 5.05
N SER A 93 26.91 -9.26 6.32
CA SER A 93 27.07 -10.54 7.03
C SER A 93 26.28 -11.69 6.41
N CYS A 94 25.20 -11.38 5.68
CA CYS A 94 24.37 -12.36 4.99
C CYS A 94 25.00 -12.88 3.68
N LEU A 95 26.07 -12.24 3.20
CA LEU A 95 26.72 -12.61 1.95
C LEU A 95 27.87 -13.60 2.15
N PRO A 96 28.15 -14.47 1.16
CA PRO A 96 29.35 -15.28 1.16
C PRO A 96 30.64 -14.43 1.22
N PRO A 97 31.74 -14.93 1.82
CA PRO A 97 32.98 -14.16 2.00
C PRO A 97 33.54 -13.54 0.72
N ILE A 98 33.44 -14.25 -0.41
CA ILE A 98 33.93 -13.77 -1.72
C ILE A 98 33.13 -12.55 -2.18
N SER A 99 31.79 -12.59 -2.06
CA SER A 99 30.91 -11.49 -2.41
C SER A 99 31.12 -10.30 -1.48
N LYS A 100 31.19 -10.55 -0.16
CA LYS A 100 31.47 -9.51 0.84
C LYS A 100 32.78 -8.79 0.51
N ARG A 101 33.87 -9.53 0.29
CA ARG A 101 35.18 -8.97 -0.08
C ARG A 101 35.09 -8.11 -1.35
N LYS A 102 34.46 -8.61 -2.40
CA LYS A 102 34.29 -7.87 -3.66
C LYS A 102 33.57 -6.53 -3.46
N ILE A 103 32.52 -6.49 -2.64
CA ILE A 103 31.80 -5.26 -2.33
C ILE A 103 32.67 -4.31 -1.51
N THR A 104 33.36 -4.81 -0.49
CA THR A 104 34.25 -3.99 0.35
C THR A 104 35.42 -3.39 -0.44
N ASP A 105 36.03 -4.17 -1.34
CA ASP A 105 37.12 -3.69 -2.20
C ASP A 105 36.61 -2.56 -3.13
N LEU A 106 35.44 -2.75 -3.76
CA LEU A 106 34.81 -1.71 -4.57
C LEU A 106 34.47 -0.45 -3.77
N MET A 107 34.02 -0.60 -2.51
CA MET A 107 33.72 0.54 -1.65
C MET A 107 34.98 1.32 -1.24
N ALA A 108 36.12 0.63 -1.07
CA ALA A 108 37.38 1.25 -0.71
C ALA A 108 37.99 2.05 -1.88
N GLU A 109 37.78 1.59 -3.11
CA GLU A 109 38.27 2.25 -4.34
C GLU A 109 37.34 3.35 -4.83
N ALA A 110 36.05 3.28 -4.49
CA ALA A 110 35.04 4.22 -4.99
C ALA A 110 34.96 5.50 -4.18
N SER A 111 34.72 6.62 -4.88
CA SER A 111 34.35 7.91 -4.29
C SER A 111 33.09 8.46 -4.99
N PRO A 112 31.93 7.79 -4.83
CA PRO A 112 30.73 8.13 -5.58
C PRO A 112 30.21 9.51 -5.17
N THR A 113 29.83 10.29 -6.17
CA THR A 113 29.12 11.56 -5.97
C THR A 113 27.74 11.31 -5.34
N PRO A 114 27.14 12.32 -4.69
CA PRO A 114 25.77 12.19 -4.16
C PRO A 114 24.74 11.76 -5.22
N ALA A 115 24.93 12.19 -6.47
CA ALA A 115 24.06 11.83 -7.59
C ALA A 115 24.21 10.34 -7.98
N GLU A 116 25.42 9.81 -8.00
CA GLU A 116 25.68 8.39 -8.28
C GLU A 116 25.17 7.49 -7.16
N LYS A 117 25.34 7.89 -5.90
CA LYS A 117 24.74 7.21 -4.75
C LYS A 117 23.22 7.20 -4.86
N GLY A 118 22.61 8.35 -5.14
CA GLY A 118 21.16 8.48 -5.34
C GLY A 118 20.66 7.57 -6.46
N THR A 119 21.34 7.56 -7.60
CA THR A 119 21.01 6.69 -8.74
C THR A 119 21.12 5.21 -8.39
N SER A 120 22.15 4.83 -7.63
CA SER A 120 22.37 3.45 -7.19
C SER A 120 21.29 2.99 -6.21
N ILE A 121 20.86 3.87 -5.30
CA ILE A 121 19.72 3.63 -4.42
C ILE A 121 18.44 3.45 -5.24
N SER A 122 18.14 4.33 -6.21
CA SER A 122 16.94 4.19 -7.05
C SER A 122 16.94 2.88 -7.86
N LYS A 123 18.12 2.45 -8.36
CA LYS A 123 18.28 1.14 -9.00
C LYS A 123 17.98 0.01 -8.02
N MET A 124 18.54 0.05 -6.82
CA MET A 124 18.22 -0.95 -5.78
C MET A 124 16.73 -1.04 -5.48
N LEU A 125 16.04 0.09 -5.28
CA LEU A 125 14.60 0.09 -5.00
C LEU A 125 13.80 -0.49 -6.18
N THR A 126 14.21 -0.19 -7.40
CA THR A 126 13.60 -0.75 -8.62
C THR A 126 13.77 -2.27 -8.69
N GLU A 127 14.97 -2.78 -8.41
CA GLU A 127 15.24 -4.23 -8.35
C GLU A 127 14.41 -4.91 -7.26
N VAL A 128 14.34 -4.32 -6.06
CA VAL A 128 13.52 -4.86 -4.96
C VAL A 128 12.05 -4.93 -5.35
N ARG A 129 11.49 -3.89 -5.98
CA ARG A 129 10.13 -3.92 -6.51
C ARG A 129 9.96 -4.96 -7.63
N GLY A 130 10.99 -5.16 -8.46
CA GLY A 130 11.04 -6.24 -9.44
C GLY A 130 10.95 -7.63 -8.79
N PHE A 131 11.70 -7.88 -7.72
CA PHE A 131 11.66 -9.14 -6.98
C PHE A 131 10.32 -9.38 -6.29
N VAL A 132 9.67 -8.31 -5.82
CA VAL A 132 8.29 -8.38 -5.31
C VAL A 132 7.33 -8.77 -6.43
N GLY A 133 7.39 -8.11 -7.59
CA GLY A 133 6.54 -8.43 -8.74
C GLY A 133 6.75 -9.84 -9.28
N GLN A 134 7.95 -10.41 -9.14
CA GLN A 134 8.27 -11.79 -9.50
C GLN A 134 7.87 -12.82 -8.42
N GLY A 135 7.41 -12.37 -7.25
CA GLY A 135 7.04 -13.24 -6.13
C GLY A 135 8.23 -13.85 -5.37
N ILE A 136 9.45 -13.38 -5.65
CA ILE A 136 10.68 -13.76 -4.92
C ILE A 136 10.60 -13.21 -3.49
N ILE A 137 10.20 -11.93 -3.37
CA ILE A 137 10.00 -11.27 -2.08
C ILE A 137 8.50 -11.10 -1.87
N ARG A 138 7.99 -11.67 -0.78
CA ARG A 138 6.57 -11.55 -0.39
C ARG A 138 6.44 -10.51 0.71
N LEU A 139 6.01 -9.30 0.35
CA LEU A 139 5.91 -8.18 1.29
C LEU A 139 4.97 -8.49 2.45
N GLU A 140 3.99 -9.37 2.28
CA GLU A 140 3.08 -9.82 3.34
C GLU A 140 3.81 -10.52 4.50
N LYS A 141 5.00 -11.07 4.24
CA LYS A 141 5.84 -11.74 5.25
C LYS A 141 6.97 -10.85 5.76
N VAL A 142 7.49 -9.99 4.90
CA VAL A 142 8.66 -9.15 5.19
C VAL A 142 8.25 -7.87 5.89
N ASP A 143 7.25 -7.19 5.32
CA ASP A 143 6.79 -5.87 5.75
C ASP A 143 5.35 -5.64 5.24
N PRO A 144 4.34 -6.07 6.01
CA PRO A 144 2.95 -6.09 5.56
C PRO A 144 2.39 -4.71 5.17
N GLU A 145 2.95 -3.62 5.70
CA GLU A 145 2.51 -2.27 5.36
C GLU A 145 2.88 -1.86 3.94
N LEU A 146 3.95 -2.43 3.39
CA LEU A 146 4.39 -2.20 2.01
C LEU A 146 3.58 -2.98 0.98
N HIS A 147 2.78 -3.96 1.43
CA HIS A 147 1.93 -4.73 0.54
C HIS A 147 0.85 -3.84 -0.09
N ILE A 148 0.64 -4.05 -1.39
CA ILE A 148 -0.30 -3.30 -2.21
C ILE A 148 -1.43 -4.25 -2.62
N PRO A 149 -2.64 -4.11 -2.05
CA PRO A 149 -3.79 -4.89 -2.47
C PRO A 149 -4.14 -4.63 -3.93
N GLU A 150 -4.62 -5.66 -4.63
CA GLU A 150 -4.95 -5.57 -6.07
C GLU A 150 -6.04 -4.55 -6.41
N ASN A 151 -6.91 -4.24 -5.44
CA ASN A 151 -8.03 -3.32 -5.57
C ASN A 151 -7.80 -1.99 -4.82
N ILE A 152 -6.54 -1.64 -4.51
CA ILE A 152 -6.23 -0.44 -3.73
C ILE A 152 -6.80 0.83 -4.36
N GLU A 153 -6.71 1.00 -5.68
CA GLU A 153 -7.25 2.19 -6.34
C GLU A 153 -8.78 2.30 -6.17
N GLU A 154 -9.50 1.19 -6.28
CA GLU A 154 -10.96 1.17 -6.10
C GLU A 154 -11.34 1.53 -4.66
N ILE A 155 -10.63 0.97 -3.68
CA ILE A 155 -10.82 1.28 -2.26
C ILE A 155 -10.56 2.76 -1.99
N LEU A 156 -9.42 3.29 -2.44
CA LEU A 156 -9.06 4.68 -2.18
C LEU A 156 -10.00 5.66 -2.89
N ASN A 157 -10.42 5.35 -4.11
CA ASN A 157 -11.38 6.14 -4.86
C ASN A 157 -12.75 6.16 -4.17
N THR A 158 -13.21 5.01 -3.65
CA THR A 158 -14.50 4.92 -2.95
C THR A 158 -14.46 5.59 -1.57
N THR A 159 -13.36 5.42 -0.83
CA THR A 159 -13.19 5.99 0.51
C THR A 159 -13.16 7.52 0.46
N ALA A 160 -12.56 8.09 -0.58
CA ALA A 160 -12.55 9.54 -0.80
C ALA A 160 -13.96 10.14 -1.00
N PHE A 161 -14.91 9.39 -1.56
CA PHE A 161 -16.30 9.82 -1.67
C PHE A 161 -17.03 9.84 -0.31
N ASN A 162 -16.70 8.92 0.61
CA ASN A 162 -17.35 8.84 1.92
C ASN A 162 -16.84 9.89 2.91
N VAL A 163 -15.55 10.24 2.87
CA VAL A 163 -14.96 11.25 3.78
C VAL A 163 -15.47 12.66 3.46
N ASN A 164 -15.75 12.95 2.19
CA ASN A 164 -16.29 14.25 1.77
C ASN A 164 -17.79 14.46 2.08
N HIS A 165 -18.48 13.44 2.63
CA HIS A 165 -19.89 13.50 3.04
C HIS A 165 -20.09 13.28 4.54
N ALA A 166 -19.03 13.29 5.35
CA ALA A 166 -19.21 13.34 6.79
C ALA A 166 -19.82 14.71 7.17
N PRO A 167 -21.05 14.76 7.72
CA PRO A 167 -21.54 16.01 8.30
C PRO A 167 -20.61 16.32 9.48
N LEU A 168 -20.13 17.56 9.55
CA LEU A 168 -19.53 18.11 10.75
C LEU A 168 -20.60 18.11 11.84
N THR A 169 -20.82 16.99 12.52
CA THR A 169 -21.62 16.98 13.74
C THR A 169 -20.74 17.54 14.84
N ASP A 170 -21.02 18.81 15.15
CA ASP A 170 -20.60 19.50 16.36
C ASP A 170 -20.60 18.54 17.55
N ALA A 171 -19.40 18.26 18.07
CA ALA A 171 -19.23 17.67 19.37
C ALA A 171 -19.53 18.74 20.42
N ASN A 172 -20.80 18.86 20.80
CA ASN A 172 -21.16 19.55 22.03
C ASN A 172 -22.28 18.81 22.78
N VAL A 173 -22.19 18.93 24.10
CA VAL A 173 -23.16 18.56 25.13
C VAL A 173 -23.03 17.16 25.74
N ALA A 174 -22.21 17.14 26.79
CA ALA A 174 -22.45 16.31 27.96
C ALA A 174 -23.72 16.73 28.72
N LYS A 175 -24.38 15.70 29.30
CA LYS A 175 -25.33 15.70 30.43
C LYS A 175 -26.84 15.87 30.17
N LYS A 176 -27.53 14.79 30.55
CA LYS A 176 -28.58 14.64 31.58
C LYS A 176 -29.98 14.20 31.11
N ASP A 177 -30.41 13.12 31.75
CA ASP A 177 -31.72 12.47 31.80
C ASP A 177 -32.92 13.42 31.87
N VAL A 178 -34.05 13.03 31.23
CA VAL A 178 -35.39 12.84 31.86
C VAL A 178 -36.26 11.94 30.94
N LYS A 179 -37.07 11.08 31.57
CA LYS A 179 -37.99 10.05 31.04
C LYS A 179 -39.38 10.62 30.60
N PRO A 180 -40.32 9.81 30.05
CA PRO A 180 -41.11 10.12 28.85
C PRO A 180 -42.57 10.54 29.12
N ASN A 181 -43.27 11.06 28.09
CA ASN A 181 -44.72 10.82 27.94
C ASN A 181 -45.24 10.95 26.49
N ILE A 182 -46.32 10.20 26.26
CA ILE A 182 -47.20 9.91 25.11
C ILE A 182 -47.94 11.22 24.67
N VAL A 183 -48.37 11.55 23.43
CA VAL A 183 -49.33 10.93 22.49
C VAL A 183 -49.31 11.70 21.14
N GLY A 184 -49.53 11.00 20.02
CA GLY A 184 -50.61 11.34 19.08
C GLY A 184 -50.38 12.36 17.95
N ASP A 185 -50.32 11.80 16.74
CA ASP A 185 -50.98 12.22 15.50
C ASP A 185 -50.21 13.00 14.43
N SER A 186 -50.53 12.61 13.20
CA SER A 186 -49.80 12.76 11.95
C SER A 186 -50.24 14.03 11.23
N ASP A 187 -49.30 14.84 10.74
CA ASP A 187 -49.39 15.31 9.35
C ASP A 187 -48.04 15.82 8.83
N ALA A 188 -47.91 15.74 7.50
CA ALA A 188 -46.72 15.78 6.67
C ALA A 188 -45.65 16.84 7.00
N ALA A 189 -44.41 16.37 7.19
CA ALA A 189 -43.18 17.17 7.14
C ALA A 189 -42.22 16.62 6.06
N PRO A 190 -41.39 17.48 5.42
CA PRO A 190 -40.66 17.14 4.21
C PRO A 190 -39.53 16.13 4.46
N ALA A 191 -39.30 15.25 3.49
CA ALA A 191 -38.33 14.17 3.53
C ALA A 191 -36.94 14.67 3.96
N THR A 192 -36.49 14.22 5.12
CA THR A 192 -35.13 14.43 5.62
C THR A 192 -34.14 13.52 4.86
N PRO A 193 -32.89 13.97 4.62
CA PRO A 193 -31.87 13.20 3.89
C PRO A 193 -31.56 11.81 4.49
N ALA A 194 -31.87 11.60 5.77
CA ALA A 194 -31.74 10.32 6.45
C ALA A 194 -32.71 9.22 5.92
N SER A 195 -33.88 9.59 5.37
CA SER A 195 -34.83 8.59 4.83
C SER A 195 -34.37 8.05 3.48
N GLN A 196 -33.77 8.89 2.64
CA GLN A 196 -33.23 8.48 1.34
C GLN A 196 -32.00 7.59 1.50
N GLU A 197 -31.16 7.86 2.50
CA GLU A 197 -30.01 7.04 2.85
C GLU A 197 -30.45 5.66 3.39
N ALA A 198 -31.49 5.60 4.24
CA ALA A 198 -32.04 4.36 4.73
C ALA A 198 -32.61 3.48 3.59
N ASP A 199 -33.28 4.08 2.60
CA ASP A 199 -33.80 3.38 1.43
C ASP A 199 -32.68 2.87 0.50
N PHE A 200 -31.62 3.67 0.31
CA PHE A 200 -30.44 3.25 -0.45
C PHE A 200 -29.70 2.09 0.23
N LEU A 201 -29.48 2.18 1.54
CA LEU A 201 -28.86 1.12 2.33
C LEU A 201 -29.68 -0.17 2.29
N ARG A 202 -31.01 -0.08 2.41
CA ARG A 202 -31.90 -1.25 2.26
C ARG A 202 -31.78 -1.91 0.90
N ARG A 203 -31.72 -1.13 -0.19
CA ARG A 203 -31.51 -1.67 -1.54
C ARG A 203 -30.16 -2.37 -1.68
N LYS A 204 -29.09 -1.77 -1.13
CA LYS A 204 -27.74 -2.33 -1.20
C LYS A 204 -27.60 -3.61 -0.35
N VAL A 205 -28.23 -3.65 0.83
CA VAL A 205 -28.30 -4.86 1.67
C VAL A 205 -29.04 -5.99 0.94
N ASN A 206 -30.15 -5.69 0.27
CA ASN A 206 -30.88 -6.69 -0.51
C ASN A 206 -30.07 -7.20 -1.70
N GLN A 207 -29.35 -6.31 -2.39
CA GLN A 207 -28.46 -6.71 -3.49
C GLN A 207 -27.31 -7.60 -3.02
N LEU A 208 -26.61 -7.21 -1.95
CA LEU A 208 -25.52 -8.00 -1.38
C LEU A 208 -26.01 -9.35 -0.85
N SER A 209 -27.20 -9.39 -0.24
CA SER A 209 -27.82 -10.65 0.20
C SER A 209 -28.10 -11.58 -0.99
N SER A 210 -28.59 -11.03 -2.10
CA SER A 210 -28.78 -11.75 -3.37
C SER A 210 -27.46 -12.31 -3.90
N GLU A 211 -26.41 -11.49 -3.97
CA GLU A 211 -25.09 -11.90 -4.46
C GLU A 211 -24.44 -12.96 -3.56
N VAL A 212 -24.56 -12.83 -2.24
CA VAL A 212 -24.08 -13.85 -1.29
C VAL A 212 -24.79 -15.18 -1.50
N ASN A 213 -26.09 -15.18 -1.76
CA ASN A 213 -26.84 -16.40 -2.04
C ASN A 213 -26.44 -17.02 -3.39
N ALA A 214 -26.23 -16.20 -4.42
CA ALA A 214 -25.74 -16.66 -5.72
C ALA A 214 -24.34 -17.30 -5.59
N LEU A 215 -23.40 -16.63 -4.91
CA LEU A 215 -22.05 -17.15 -4.68
C LEU A 215 -22.06 -18.44 -3.85
N LYS A 216 -22.91 -18.54 -2.82
CA LYS A 216 -23.07 -19.79 -2.05
C LYS A 216 -23.57 -20.93 -2.94
N HIS A 217 -24.50 -20.66 -3.85
CA HIS A 217 -24.99 -21.65 -4.80
C HIS A 217 -23.88 -22.10 -5.74
N GLU A 218 -23.16 -21.17 -6.37
CA GLU A 218 -22.01 -21.48 -7.24
C GLU A 218 -20.93 -22.28 -6.51
N ASN A 219 -20.61 -21.91 -5.27
CA ASN A 219 -19.62 -22.61 -4.46
C ASN A 219 -20.06 -24.05 -4.15
N THR A 220 -21.36 -24.27 -3.95
CA THR A 220 -21.93 -25.62 -3.79
C THR A 220 -21.79 -26.43 -5.07
N VAL A 221 -22.17 -25.86 -6.21
CA VAL A 221 -22.03 -26.52 -7.53
C VAL A 221 -20.58 -26.87 -7.85
N LEU A 222 -19.64 -25.97 -7.54
CA LEU A 222 -18.21 -26.23 -7.76
C LEU A 222 -17.68 -27.34 -6.85
N LYS A 223 -18.13 -27.39 -5.59
CA LYS A 223 -17.79 -28.49 -4.67
C LYS A 223 -18.33 -29.82 -5.16
N ASP A 224 -19.56 -29.86 -5.67
CA ASP A 224 -20.16 -31.08 -6.22
C ASP A 224 -19.41 -31.56 -7.47
N LYS A 225 -19.05 -30.65 -8.38
CA LYS A 225 -18.22 -30.97 -9.54
C LYS A 225 -16.84 -31.50 -9.13
N LEU A 226 -16.21 -30.88 -8.13
CA LEU A 226 -14.90 -31.32 -7.62
C LEU A 226 -15.00 -32.70 -6.96
N ALA A 227 -16.08 -32.98 -6.22
CA ALA A 227 -16.36 -34.29 -5.64
C ALA A 227 -16.61 -35.36 -6.73
N GLN A 228 -17.31 -35.00 -7.81
CA GLN A 228 -17.53 -35.89 -8.95
C GLN A 228 -16.22 -36.23 -9.67
N ILE A 229 -15.34 -35.25 -9.88
CA ILE A 229 -14.01 -35.46 -10.47
C ILE A 229 -13.18 -36.40 -9.57
N LYS A 230 -13.19 -36.20 -8.26
CA LYS A 230 -12.49 -37.07 -7.29
C LYS A 230 -13.03 -38.50 -7.21
N LYS A 231 -14.23 -38.76 -7.73
CA LYS A 231 -14.83 -40.11 -7.78
C LYS A 231 -14.43 -40.88 -9.04
N ILE A 232 -13.95 -40.17 -10.07
CA ILE A 232 -13.62 -40.71 -11.39
C ILE A 232 -12.09 -40.84 -11.56
N ALA A 233 -11.30 -40.07 -10.81
CA ALA A 233 -9.85 -40.23 -10.64
C ALA A 233 -9.52 -41.22 -9.51
#